data_AF-A0A2K4ZKM4-F1
#
_entry.id   AF-A0A2K4ZKM4-F1
#
_cell.length_a   1.000
_cell.length_b   1.000
_cell.length_c   1.000
_cell.angle_alpha   90.00
_cell.angle_beta   90.00
_cell.angle_gamma   90.00
#
_symmetry.space_group_name_H-M   'P 1'
#
loop_
_entity.id
_entity.type
_entity.pdbx_description
1 polymer ?
#
loop_
_entity_poly.entity_id
_entity_poly.type
_entity_poly.pdbx_seq_one_letter_code
_entity_poly.pdbx_strand_id
1 'polypeptide(L)'
;MALVGTLLLLAEVATAVKTVNEGLQEEIALPNTPWKVTDWFVWETIKECNGWRIQQNTFTRHCRLVDPDDWRRAWGTKNGMMAVWKELEDKM
;
A
#
# COMPACT_ATOMS: atom_id res chain seq x y z
N MET A 1 -42.33 4.20 -11.26
CA MET A 1 -41.77 5.47 -10.74
C MET A 1 -40.79 5.23 -9.59
N ALA A 2 -41.15 4.50 -8.52
CA ALA A 2 -40.24 4.24 -7.39
C ALA A 2 -39.00 3.39 -7.72
N LEU A 3 -39.17 2.29 -8.49
CA LEU A 3 -38.08 1.36 -8.83
C LEU A 3 -36.95 2.02 -9.65
N VAL A 4 -37.32 2.93 -10.57
CA VAL A 4 -36.36 3.66 -11.43
C VAL A 4 -35.55 4.65 -10.60
N GLY A 5 -36.18 5.33 -9.64
CA GLY A 5 -35.49 6.25 -8.73
C GLY A 5 -34.49 5.55 -7.81
N THR A 6 -34.84 4.38 -7.28
CA THR A 6 -33.92 3.57 -6.46
C THR A 6 -32.73 3.06 -7.28
N LEU A 7 -32.96 2.62 -8.51
CA LEU A 7 -31.88 2.14 -9.38
C LEU A 7 -30.90 3.27 -9.76
N LEU A 8 -31.43 4.48 -9.99
CA LEU A 8 -30.63 5.66 -10.29
C LEU A 8 -29.75 6.05 -9.09
N LEU A 9 -30.33 6.07 -7.89
CA LEU A 9 -29.60 6.37 -6.65
C LEU A 9 -28.47 5.36 -6.38
N LEU A 10 -28.71 4.07 -6.62
CA LEU A 10 -27.67 3.03 -6.48
C LEU A 10 -26.51 3.23 -7.47
N ALA A 11 -26.80 3.64 -8.70
CA ALA A 11 -25.78 3.91 -9.71
C ALA A 11 -24.91 5.14 -9.34
N GLU A 12 -25.52 6.18 -8.78
CA GLU A 12 -24.80 7.37 -8.29
C GLU A 12 -23.88 7.01 -7.12
N VAL A 13 -24.38 6.22 -6.15
CA VAL A 13 -23.57 5.74 -5.02
C VAL A 13 -22.41 4.87 -5.48
N ALA A 14 -22.64 3.95 -6.42
CA ALA A 14 -21.59 3.09 -6.96
C ALA A 14 -20.49 3.89 -7.66
N THR A 15 -20.87 4.92 -8.42
CA THR A 15 -19.93 5.83 -9.07
C THR A 15 -19.10 6.61 -8.04
N ALA A 16 -19.74 7.15 -7.02
CA ALA A 16 -19.05 7.88 -5.95
C ALA A 16 -18.04 6.98 -5.20
N VAL A 17 -18.44 5.75 -4.86
CA VAL A 17 -17.54 4.76 -4.24
C VAL A 17 -16.36 4.43 -5.17
N LYS A 18 -16.62 4.27 -6.47
CA LYS A 18 -15.57 4.01 -7.47
C LYS A 18 -14.57 5.17 -7.53
N THR A 19 -15.03 6.41 -7.63
CA THR A 19 -14.17 7.61 -7.69
C THR A 19 -13.35 7.78 -6.42
N VAL A 20 -13.94 7.56 -5.24
CA VAL A 20 -13.21 7.58 -3.97
C VAL A 20 -12.14 6.50 -3.94
N ASN A 21 -12.48 5.28 -4.37
CA ASN A 21 -11.51 4.19 -4.44
C ASN A 21 -10.37 4.49 -5.42
N GLU A 22 -10.66 5.04 -6.60
CA GLU A 22 -9.65 5.44 -7.60
C GLU A 22 -8.69 6.49 -7.03
N GLY A 23 -9.22 7.55 -6.39
CA GLY A 23 -8.40 8.56 -5.73
C GLY A 23 -7.57 8.01 -4.55
N LEU A 24 -8.05 6.99 -3.86
CA LEU A 24 -7.29 6.29 -2.81
C LEU A 24 -6.18 5.39 -3.38
N GLN A 25 -6.30 4.95 -4.63
CA GLN A 25 -5.30 4.14 -5.32
C GLN A 25 -4.28 4.98 -6.09
N GLU A 26 -4.43 6.32 -6.15
CA GLU A 26 -3.42 7.20 -6.72
C GLU A 26 -2.12 7.07 -5.92
N GLU A 27 -1.12 6.44 -6.55
CA GLU A 27 0.17 6.18 -5.91
C GLU A 27 0.94 7.49 -5.72
N ILE A 28 1.25 7.82 -4.46
CA ILE A 28 2.27 8.82 -4.19
C ILE A 28 3.61 8.19 -4.59
N ALA A 29 4.12 8.56 -5.77
CA ALA A 29 5.46 8.23 -6.20
C ALA A 29 6.46 8.97 -5.32
N LEU A 30 6.85 8.35 -4.22
CA LEU A 30 7.78 8.93 -3.27
C LEU A 30 9.22 8.61 -3.69
N PRO A 31 10.15 9.58 -3.63
CA PRO A 31 11.53 9.36 -4.05
C PRO A 31 12.16 8.23 -3.23
N ASN A 32 12.70 7.22 -3.91
CA ASN A 32 13.41 6.12 -3.27
C ASN A 32 14.86 6.53 -3.00
N THR A 33 15.09 7.24 -1.91
CA THR A 33 16.47 7.43 -1.44
C THR A 33 16.87 6.17 -0.64
N PRO A 34 17.93 5.45 -1.06
CA PRO A 34 18.38 4.25 -0.38
C PRO A 34 19.02 4.64 0.95
N TRP A 35 18.35 4.30 2.04
CA TRP A 35 18.86 4.52 3.39
C TRP A 35 18.97 3.18 4.08
N LYS A 36 20.04 3.00 4.87
CA LYS A 36 20.08 1.94 5.86
C LYS A 36 19.02 2.25 6.92
N VAL A 37 18.10 1.33 7.14
CA VAL A 37 17.02 1.51 8.09
C VAL A 37 17.45 1.02 9.47
N THR A 38 16.88 1.64 10.48
CA THR A 38 16.83 1.09 11.83
C THR A 38 15.38 0.81 12.15
N ASP A 39 15.13 -0.32 12.80
CA ASP A 39 13.80 -0.70 13.26
C ASP A 39 13.48 0.07 14.53
N TRP A 40 13.11 1.33 14.33
CA TRP A 40 12.56 2.17 15.38
C TRP A 40 11.13 1.71 15.69
N PHE A 41 10.68 1.87 16.94
CA PHE A 41 9.34 1.47 17.43
C PHE A 41 8.13 2.00 16.62
N VAL A 42 8.34 2.93 15.68
CA VAL A 42 7.30 3.46 14.79
C VAL A 42 7.07 2.60 13.54
N TRP A 43 7.79 1.49 13.39
CA TRP A 43 7.67 0.57 12.26
C TRP A 43 7.26 -0.82 12.72
N GLU A 44 6.17 -1.33 12.16
CA GLU A 44 5.65 -2.66 12.43
C GLU A 44 5.85 -3.54 11.19
N THR A 45 6.49 -4.70 11.34
CA THR A 45 6.62 -5.66 10.25
C THR A 45 5.28 -6.32 9.98
N ILE A 46 4.75 -6.13 8.78
CA ILE A 46 3.47 -6.71 8.34
C ILE A 46 3.65 -7.96 7.47
N LYS A 47 4.84 -8.16 6.90
CA LYS A 47 5.20 -9.36 6.13
C LYS A 47 6.71 -9.54 6.11
N GLU A 48 7.17 -10.80 6.19
CA GLU A 48 8.58 -11.16 6.21
C GLU A 48 8.80 -12.50 5.48
N CYS A 49 9.90 -12.58 4.71
CA CYS A 49 10.35 -13.80 4.04
C CYS A 49 11.84 -13.64 3.68
N ASN A 50 12.68 -14.65 3.97
CA ASN A 50 14.11 -14.66 3.60
C ASN A 50 14.87 -13.37 3.98
N GLY A 51 14.55 -12.75 5.12
CA GLY A 51 15.15 -11.48 5.58
C GLY A 51 14.58 -10.21 4.93
N TRP A 52 13.76 -10.34 3.88
CA TRP A 52 13.00 -9.24 3.31
C TRP A 52 11.79 -8.92 4.17
N ARG A 53 11.49 -7.63 4.33
CA ARG A 53 10.43 -7.15 5.23
C ARG A 53 9.62 -6.04 4.59
N ILE A 54 8.29 -6.14 4.70
CA ILE A 54 7.42 -4.97 4.56
C ILE A 54 7.12 -4.45 5.95
N GLN A 55 7.40 -3.17 6.16
CA GLN A 55 7.10 -2.49 7.41
C GLN A 55 6.10 -1.37 7.18
N GLN A 56 5.11 -1.26 8.05
CA GLN A 56 4.16 -0.17 8.06
C GLN A 56 4.51 0.82 9.17
N ASN A 57 4.57 2.11 8.82
CA ASN A 57 4.71 3.16 9.80
C ASN A 57 3.41 3.27 10.61
N THR A 58 3.51 3.22 11.93
CA THR A 58 2.34 3.23 12.82
C THR A 58 1.63 4.58 12.83
N PHE A 59 2.34 5.69 12.56
CA PHE A 59 1.81 7.05 12.55
C PHE A 59 1.27 7.48 11.18
N THR A 60 2.11 7.44 10.14
CA THR A 60 1.75 7.91 8.79
C THR A 60 1.09 6.86 7.92
N ARG A 61 1.06 5.60 8.37
CA ARG A 61 0.46 4.43 7.68
C ARG A 61 1.10 4.05 6.34
N HIS A 62 2.12 4.77 5.85
CA HIS A 62 2.89 4.35 4.68
C HIS A 62 3.71 3.10 4.97
N CYS A 63 4.02 2.35 3.92
CA CYS A 63 4.81 1.13 4.01
C CYS A 63 6.18 1.32 3.37
N ARG A 64 7.16 0.53 3.80
CA ARG A 64 8.48 0.41 3.20
C ARG A 64 8.86 -1.05 2.99
N LEU A 65 9.59 -1.32 1.91
CA LEU A 65 10.25 -2.60 1.65
C LEU A 65 11.71 -2.49 2.07
N VAL A 66 12.15 -3.42 2.90
CA VAL A 66 13.50 -3.51 3.46
C VAL A 66 14.09 -4.85 3.04
N ASP A 67 15.35 -4.84 2.60
CA ASP A 67 16.08 -6.05 2.24
C ASP A 67 16.81 -6.69 3.45
N PRO A 68 17.42 -7.87 3.29
CA PRO A 68 18.13 -8.55 4.38
C PRO A 68 19.35 -7.80 4.93
N ASP A 69 19.88 -6.82 4.20
CA ASP A 69 21.02 -6.00 4.61
C ASP A 69 20.58 -4.68 5.30
N ASP A 70 19.29 -4.58 5.64
CA ASP A 70 18.62 -3.42 6.21
C ASP A 70 18.62 -2.17 5.30
N TRP A 71 18.61 -2.34 3.98
CA TRP A 71 18.43 -1.23 3.05
C TRP A 71 16.97 -1.08 2.66
N ARG A 72 16.46 0.16 2.74
CA ARG A 72 15.16 0.48 2.15
C ARG A 72 15.25 0.43 0.64
N ARG A 73 14.51 -0.50 0.03
CA ARG A 73 14.44 -0.69 -1.44
C ARG A 73 13.23 -0.01 -2.07
N ALA A 74 12.15 0.17 -1.33
CA ALA A 74 10.97 0.90 -1.78
C ALA A 74 10.18 1.47 -0.60
N TRP A 75 9.30 2.43 -0.85
CA TRP A 75 8.28 2.90 0.10
C TRP A 75 7.09 3.52 -0.64
N GLY A 76 5.93 3.52 0.00
CA GLY A 76 4.71 4.01 -0.61
C GLY A 76 3.47 3.57 0.15
N THR A 77 2.36 3.43 -0.58
CA THR A 77 1.10 2.92 -0.02
C THR A 77 1.23 1.44 0.35
N LYS A 78 0.36 0.95 1.23
CA LYS A 78 0.31 -0.47 1.58
C LYS A 78 0.03 -1.34 0.34
N ASN A 79 -0.90 -0.93 -0.51
CA ASN A 79 -1.25 -1.66 -1.73
C ASN A 79 -0.07 -1.75 -2.69
N GLY A 80 0.64 -0.64 -2.94
CA GLY A 80 1.83 -0.63 -3.79
C GLY A 80 2.93 -1.55 -3.27
N MET A 81 3.21 -1.52 -1.96
CA MET A 81 4.20 -2.43 -1.38
C MET A 81 3.79 -3.91 -1.43
N MET A 82 2.50 -4.21 -1.27
CA MET A 82 1.99 -5.57 -1.41
C MET A 82 2.03 -6.08 -2.86
N ALA A 83 1.86 -5.20 -3.86
CA ALA A 83 2.03 -5.55 -5.26
C ALA A 83 3.49 -5.92 -5.56
N VAL A 84 4.45 -5.08 -5.14
CA VAL A 84 5.88 -5.37 -5.24
C VAL A 84 6.23 -6.68 -4.54
N TRP A 85 5.67 -6.92 -3.35
CA TRP A 85 5.90 -8.15 -2.60
C TRP A 85 5.43 -9.40 -3.35
N LYS A 86 4.26 -9.33 -4.00
CA LYS A 86 3.75 -10.46 -4.79
C LYS A 86 4.72 -10.83 -5.93
N GLU A 87 5.28 -9.83 -6.61
CA GLU A 87 6.28 -10.06 -7.67
C GLU A 87 7.61 -10.61 -7.13
N LEU A 88 7.91 -10.35 -5.85
CA LEU A 88 9.10 -10.86 -5.16
C LEU A 88 8.88 -12.29 -4.66
N GLU A 89 7.70 -12.63 -4.14
CA GLU A 89 7.37 -13.99 -3.68
C GLU A 89 7.57 -15.04 -4.79
N ASP A 90 7.24 -14.70 -6.04
CA ASP A 90 7.44 -15.60 -7.17
C ASP A 90 8.93 -15.87 -7.49
N LYS A 91 9.85 -15.11 -6.88
CA LYS A 91 11.30 -15.14 -7.15
C LYS A 91 12.14 -15.54 -5.92
N MET A 92 11.52 -15.71 -4.76
CA MET A 92 12.15 -16.07 -3.48
C MET A 92 11.96 -17.55 -3.16
#